data_AF-G8XGD1-F1
#
_entry.id   AF-G8XGD1-F1
#
_cell.length_a   1.000
_cell.length_b   1.000
_cell.length_c   1.000
_cell.angle_alpha   90.00
_cell.angle_beta   90.00
_cell.angle_gamma   90.00
#
_symmetry.space_group_name_H-M   'P 1'
#
loop_
_entity.id
_entity.type
_entity.pdbx_description
1 polymer ?
#
loop_
_entity_poly.entity_id
_entity_poly.type
_entity_poly.pdbx_seq_one_letter_code
_entity_poly.pdbx_strand_id
1 'polypeptide(L)'
;MAAPDRRYFDLRATQGRLHQLADGQLAPLPTEVVTHLKHLARWGFTPRWVDLQRDLWILVFATHPDQASTLFHDQNETLAAPAPRRLFLDYDHAHDLGADDPRINDIARRIAEATRARYGPDELPKLDAASEIPALIQGTVNASSPAWRRLDMLIRAQLDT
;
A
#
# COMPACT_ATOMS: atom_id res chain seq x y z
N MET A 1 -31.00 -14.38 -25.86
CA MET A 1 -30.88 -13.25 -24.92
C MET A 1 -29.62 -13.50 -24.11
N ALA A 2 -28.50 -12.85 -24.45
CA ALA A 2 -27.22 -13.07 -23.77
C ALA A 2 -27.28 -12.49 -22.35
N ALA A 3 -26.83 -13.25 -21.35
CA ALA A 3 -26.77 -12.79 -19.98
C ALA A 3 -25.87 -11.54 -19.89
N PRO A 4 -26.27 -10.49 -19.15
CA PRO A 4 -25.45 -9.31 -19.00
C PRO A 4 -24.12 -9.67 -18.34
N ASP A 5 -23.04 -9.18 -18.96
CA ASP A 5 -21.67 -9.55 -18.67
C ASP A 5 -21.30 -9.19 -17.22
N ARG A 6 -20.80 -10.15 -16.43
CA ARG A 6 -20.53 -9.97 -14.98
C ARG A 6 -19.60 -8.77 -14.71
N ARG A 7 -18.65 -8.55 -15.63
CA ARG A 7 -17.75 -7.38 -15.64
C ARG A 7 -18.48 -6.03 -15.66
N TYR A 8 -19.64 -5.93 -16.30
CA TYR A 8 -20.40 -4.68 -16.36
C TYR A 8 -20.98 -4.31 -14.99
N PHE A 9 -21.49 -5.29 -14.25
CA PHE A 9 -22.02 -5.06 -12.91
C PHE A 9 -20.92 -4.73 -11.91
N ASP A 10 -19.79 -5.43 -11.98
CA ASP A 10 -18.64 -5.18 -11.10
C ASP A 10 -18.10 -3.75 -11.30
N LEU A 11 -17.96 -3.31 -12.56
CA LEU A 11 -17.53 -1.94 -12.87
C LEU A 11 -18.54 -0.89 -12.39
N ARG A 12 -19.84 -1.11 -12.59
CA ARG A 12 -20.89 -0.19 -12.12
C ARG A 12 -20.95 -0.11 -10.60
N ALA A 13 -20.76 -1.22 -9.90
CA ALA A 13 -20.69 -1.25 -8.45
C ALA A 13 -19.48 -0.46 -7.93
N THR A 14 -18.31 -0.64 -8.55
CA THR A 14 -17.10 0.14 -8.20
C THR A 14 -17.27 1.63 -8.49
N GLN A 15 -17.83 2.00 -9.64
CA GLN A 15 -18.15 3.40 -9.95
C GLN A 15 -19.10 4.02 -8.93
N GLY A 16 -20.14 3.28 -8.50
CA GLY A 16 -21.05 3.72 -7.45
C GLY A 16 -20.36 3.96 -6.11
N ARG A 17 -19.47 3.05 -5.68
CA ARG A 17 -18.67 3.20 -4.46
C ARG A 17 -17.69 4.38 -4.52
N LEU A 18 -17.07 4.61 -5.68
CA LEU A 18 -16.17 5.77 -5.89
C LEU A 18 -16.94 7.10 -5.90
N HIS A 19 -18.16 7.14 -6.44
CA HIS A 19 -19.02 8.33 -6.33
C HIS A 19 -19.41 8.59 -4.86
N GLN A 20 -19.79 7.55 -4.12
CA GLN A 20 -20.06 7.69 -2.69
C GLN A 20 -18.84 8.15 -1.90
N LEU A 21 -17.62 7.75 -2.29
CA LEU A 21 -16.38 8.27 -1.71
C LEU A 21 -16.26 9.78 -1.94
N ALA A 22 -16.46 10.22 -3.19
CA ALA A 22 -16.38 11.62 -3.58
C ALA A 22 -17.43 12.48 -2.85
N ASP A 23 -18.61 11.92 -2.59
CA ASP A 23 -19.71 12.57 -1.87
C ASP A 23 -19.58 12.46 -0.33
N GLY A 24 -18.50 11.86 0.19
CA GLY A 24 -18.26 11.66 1.62
C GLY A 24 -19.22 10.68 2.30
N GLN A 25 -19.94 9.85 1.53
CA GLN A 25 -20.94 8.90 1.98
C GLN A 25 -20.40 7.47 2.16
N LEU A 26 -19.08 7.28 2.16
CA LEU A 26 -18.52 5.93 2.24
C LEU A 26 -18.86 5.30 3.59
N ALA A 27 -19.19 4.00 3.57
CA ALA A 27 -19.31 3.23 4.79
C ALA A 27 -18.01 3.36 5.61
N PRO A 28 -18.10 3.60 6.93
CA PRO A 28 -16.91 3.73 7.76
C PRO A 28 -16.04 2.48 7.62
N LEU A 29 -14.70 2.67 7.58
CA LEU A 29 -13.76 1.55 7.59
C LEU A 29 -14.10 0.57 8.72
N PRO A 30 -13.93 -0.75 8.51
CA PRO A 30 -14.15 -1.73 9.56
C PRO A 30 -13.40 -1.37 10.85
N THR A 31 -14.00 -1.65 12.01
CA THR A 31 -13.43 -1.32 13.33
C THR A 31 -12.02 -1.87 13.53
N GLU A 32 -11.73 -3.03 12.95
CA GLU A 32 -10.39 -3.64 12.97
C GLU A 32 -9.34 -2.78 12.24
N VAL A 33 -9.71 -2.18 11.10
CA VAL A 33 -8.84 -1.26 10.34
C VAL A 33 -8.59 0.00 11.15
N VAL A 34 -9.65 0.58 11.73
CA VAL A 34 -9.52 1.77 12.59
C VAL A 34 -8.62 1.49 13.79
N THR A 35 -8.70 0.29 14.36
CA THR A 35 -7.85 -0.14 15.48
C THR A 35 -6.40 -0.32 15.03
N HIS A 36 -6.17 -0.92 13.86
CA HIS A 36 -4.84 -1.06 13.28
C HIS A 36 -4.18 0.30 13.02
N LEU A 37 -4.90 1.27 12.45
CA LEU A 37 -4.38 2.62 12.23
C LEU A 37 -3.95 3.31 13.54
N LYS A 38 -4.66 3.07 14.65
CA LYS A 38 -4.24 3.54 15.98
C LYS A 38 -2.98 2.84 16.48
N HIS A 39 -2.79 1.55 16.15
CA HIS A 39 -1.57 0.83 16.49
C HIS A 39 -0.35 1.35 15.71
N LEU A 40 -0.52 1.72 14.43
CA LEU A 40 0.57 2.35 13.66
C LEU A 40 1.13 3.57 14.39
N ALA A 41 0.26 4.49 14.82
CA ALA A 41 0.68 5.67 15.59
C ALA A 41 1.44 5.29 16.87
N ARG A 42 0.98 4.26 17.61
CA ARG A 42 1.65 3.77 18.82
C ARG A 42 3.00 3.10 18.55
N TRP A 43 3.18 2.56 17.36
CA TRP A 43 4.43 1.92 16.93
C TRP A 43 5.47 2.91 16.39
N GLY A 44 5.16 4.21 16.35
CA GLY A 44 6.09 5.26 15.94
C GLY A 44 6.03 5.65 14.46
N PHE A 45 4.99 5.22 13.74
CA PHE A 45 4.70 5.73 12.41
C PHE A 45 4.24 7.19 12.49
N THR A 46 4.61 7.97 11.48
CA THR A 46 4.23 9.39 11.38
C THR A 46 2.74 9.54 11.10
N PRO A 47 2.13 10.69 11.46
CA PRO A 47 0.75 10.99 11.08
C PRO A 47 0.52 10.87 9.57
N ARG A 48 1.48 11.33 8.76
CA ARG A 48 1.48 11.20 7.29
C ARG A 48 1.33 9.74 6.85
N TRP A 49 2.06 8.82 7.46
CA TRP A 49 1.94 7.40 7.15
C TRP A 49 0.57 6.83 7.54
N VAL A 50 0.06 7.21 8.70
CA VAL A 50 -1.26 6.76 9.16
C VAL A 50 -2.37 7.26 8.24
N ASP A 51 -2.30 8.50 7.78
CA ASP A 51 -3.26 9.08 6.83
C ASP A 51 -3.14 8.40 5.45
N LEU A 52 -1.92 8.17 4.96
CA LEU A 52 -1.69 7.40 3.73
C LEU A 52 -2.31 6.00 3.84
N GLN A 53 -2.06 5.26 4.93
CA GLN A 53 -2.64 3.93 5.14
C GLN A 53 -4.17 3.97 5.22
N ARG A 54 -4.75 5.00 5.85
CA ARG A 54 -6.21 5.19 5.88
C ARG A 54 -6.77 5.32 4.47
N ASP A 55 -6.18 6.20 3.66
CA ASP A 55 -6.65 6.47 2.30
C ASP A 55 -6.50 5.25 1.40
N LEU A 56 -5.40 4.50 1.55
CA LEU A 56 -5.19 3.24 0.84
C LEU A 56 -6.23 2.19 1.22
N TRP A 57 -6.53 2.02 2.51
CA TRP A 57 -7.55 1.07 2.94
C TRP A 57 -8.94 1.47 2.45
N ILE A 58 -9.30 2.75 2.50
CA ILE A 58 -10.55 3.26 1.91
C ILE A 58 -10.66 2.84 0.45
N LEU A 59 -9.58 3.05 -0.33
CA LEU A 59 -9.56 2.72 -1.75
C LEU A 59 -9.66 1.22 -1.99
N VAL A 60 -8.94 0.39 -1.23
CA VAL A 60 -8.97 -1.07 -1.34
C VAL A 60 -10.36 -1.61 -1.02
N PHE A 61 -11.00 -1.15 0.06
CA PHE A 61 -12.38 -1.54 0.39
C PHE A 61 -13.40 -1.06 -0.65
N ALA A 62 -13.17 0.09 -1.28
CA ALA A 62 -14.04 0.61 -2.34
C ALA A 62 -13.90 -0.15 -3.68
N THR A 63 -12.70 -0.64 -4.00
CA THR A 63 -12.39 -1.19 -5.32
C THR A 63 -12.27 -2.71 -5.36
N HIS A 64 -11.85 -3.32 -4.25
CA HIS A 64 -11.64 -4.77 -4.12
C HIS A 64 -12.29 -5.31 -2.84
N PRO A 65 -13.60 -5.09 -2.60
CA PRO A 65 -14.26 -5.42 -1.34
C PRO A 65 -14.14 -6.90 -0.96
N ASP A 66 -14.14 -7.81 -1.93
CA ASP A 66 -14.05 -9.26 -1.70
C ASP A 66 -12.65 -9.72 -1.23
N GLN A 67 -11.61 -8.93 -1.50
CA GLN A 67 -10.23 -9.22 -1.12
C GLN A 67 -9.74 -8.35 0.04
N ALA A 68 -10.41 -7.23 0.29
CA ALA A 68 -9.94 -6.19 1.20
C ALA A 68 -9.67 -6.72 2.62
N SER A 69 -10.57 -7.53 3.18
CA SER A 69 -10.37 -8.09 4.52
C SER A 69 -9.17 -9.03 4.60
N THR A 70 -8.99 -9.91 3.60
CA THR A 70 -7.84 -10.82 3.53
C THR A 70 -6.52 -10.07 3.42
N LEU A 71 -6.46 -9.08 2.53
CA LEU A 71 -5.28 -8.22 2.38
C LEU A 71 -4.98 -7.45 3.67
N PHE A 72 -6.02 -6.98 4.36
CA PHE A 72 -5.88 -6.28 5.63
C PHE A 72 -5.33 -7.19 6.73
N HIS A 73 -5.84 -8.41 6.85
CA HIS A 73 -5.31 -9.37 7.83
C HIS A 73 -3.85 -9.72 7.57
N ASP A 74 -3.46 -9.96 6.31
CA ASP A 74 -2.05 -10.19 5.95
C ASP A 74 -1.15 -9.00 6.31
N GLN A 75 -1.57 -7.77 6.00
CA GLN A 75 -0.80 -6.57 6.38
C GLN A 75 -0.70 -6.43 7.91
N ASN A 76 -1.81 -6.62 8.62
CA ASN A 76 -1.86 -6.50 10.08
C ASN A 76 -0.96 -7.54 10.77
N GLU A 77 -0.98 -8.79 10.32
CA GLU A 77 -0.10 -9.85 10.82
C GLU A 77 1.38 -9.58 10.49
N THR A 78 1.67 -9.13 9.27
CA THR A 78 3.02 -8.71 8.87
C THR A 78 3.57 -7.64 9.81
N LEU A 79 2.78 -6.60 10.07
CA LEU A 79 3.17 -5.50 10.94
C LEU A 79 3.13 -5.86 12.42
N ALA A 80 2.52 -6.98 12.82
CA ALA A 80 2.60 -7.49 14.19
C ALA A 80 4.03 -7.98 14.54
N ALA A 81 4.78 -8.48 13.55
CA ALA A 81 6.16 -8.91 13.70
C ALA A 81 7.14 -7.71 13.75
N PRO A 82 8.12 -7.68 14.69
CA PRO A 82 9.03 -6.55 14.82
C PRO A 82 9.92 -6.28 13.60
N ALA A 83 10.41 -7.33 12.94
CA ALA A 83 11.35 -7.19 11.83
C ALA A 83 10.71 -6.53 10.58
N PRO A 84 9.57 -7.02 10.06
CA PRO A 84 8.86 -6.32 8.98
C PRO A 84 8.44 -4.91 9.39
N ARG A 85 7.88 -4.74 10.59
CA ARG A 85 7.47 -3.42 11.10
C ARG A 85 8.62 -2.41 11.05
N ARG A 86 9.84 -2.82 11.41
CA ARG A 86 10.99 -1.93 11.39
C ARG A 86 11.33 -1.44 10.00
N LEU A 87 11.18 -2.27 8.96
CA LEU A 87 11.39 -1.87 7.57
C LEU A 87 10.36 -0.82 7.13
N PHE A 88 9.09 -1.01 7.48
CA PHE A 88 8.05 -0.03 7.20
C PHE A 88 8.28 1.30 7.93
N LEU A 89 8.76 1.27 9.18
CA LEU A 89 9.15 2.49 9.91
C LEU A 89 10.32 3.20 9.24
N ASP A 90 11.37 2.46 8.87
CA ASP A 90 12.52 3.02 8.17
C ASP A 90 12.09 3.62 6.81
N TYR A 91 11.15 2.99 6.09
CA TYR A 91 10.56 3.54 4.87
C TYR A 91 9.77 4.83 5.14
N ASP A 92 8.86 4.85 6.13
CA ASP A 92 8.10 6.05 6.50
C ASP A 92 9.02 7.23 6.83
N HIS A 93 10.01 7.00 7.71
CA HIS A 93 10.95 8.04 8.13
C HIS A 93 11.90 8.48 7.01
N ALA A 94 12.12 7.62 6.01
CA ALA A 94 12.92 8.00 4.85
C ALA A 94 12.30 9.16 4.05
N HIS A 95 11.00 9.42 4.19
CA HIS A 95 10.33 10.53 3.51
C HIS A 95 11.06 11.86 3.70
N ASP A 96 11.56 12.10 4.92
CA ASP A 96 12.11 13.37 5.36
C ASP A 96 13.63 13.47 5.09
N LEU A 97 14.20 12.46 4.43
CA LEU A 97 15.58 12.47 3.95
C LEU A 97 15.72 13.22 2.63
N GLY A 98 16.93 13.70 2.36
CA GLY A 98 17.30 14.14 1.02
C GLY A 98 17.43 12.95 0.08
N ALA A 99 17.16 13.13 -1.23
CA ALA A 99 17.22 12.05 -2.21
C ALA A 99 18.60 11.37 -2.33
N ASP A 100 19.67 12.10 -2.00
CA ASP A 100 21.06 11.64 -2.04
C ASP A 100 21.57 11.16 -0.66
N ASP A 101 20.70 11.09 0.35
CA ASP A 101 21.08 10.62 1.68
C ASP A 101 21.54 9.15 1.59
N PRO A 102 22.75 8.81 2.08
CA PRO A 102 23.31 7.48 1.92
C PRO A 102 22.47 6.38 2.58
N ARG A 103 21.63 6.73 3.58
CA ARG A 103 20.74 5.78 4.26
C ARG A 103 19.69 5.18 3.33
N ILE A 104 19.29 5.90 2.27
CA ILE A 104 18.29 5.44 1.30
C ILE A 104 18.72 4.12 0.64
N ASN A 105 20.00 3.98 0.32
CA ASN A 105 20.51 2.75 -0.31
C ASN A 105 20.42 1.54 0.61
N ASP A 106 20.74 1.70 1.90
CA ASP A 106 20.64 0.63 2.88
C ASP A 106 19.19 0.21 3.12
N ILE A 107 18.27 1.18 3.22
CA ILE A 107 16.84 0.92 3.40
C ILE A 107 16.29 0.16 2.18
N ALA A 108 16.59 0.61 0.96
CA ALA A 108 16.15 -0.08 -0.26
C ALA A 108 16.67 -1.53 -0.30
N ARG A 109 17.95 -1.74 0.05
CA ARG A 109 18.57 -3.06 0.11
C ARG A 109 17.86 -3.99 1.08
N ARG A 110 17.63 -3.54 2.31
CA ARG A 110 16.95 -4.33 3.35
C ARG A 110 15.51 -4.67 2.96
N ILE A 111 14.80 -3.75 2.29
CA ILE A 111 13.45 -4.01 1.79
C ILE A 111 13.48 -5.06 0.68
N ALA A 112 14.36 -4.94 -0.31
CA ALA A 112 14.46 -5.91 -1.41
C ALA A 112 14.85 -7.32 -0.90
N GLU A 113 15.79 -7.41 0.05
CA GLU A 113 16.16 -8.68 0.71
C GLU A 113 14.97 -9.31 1.44
N ALA A 114 14.23 -8.53 2.22
CA ALA A 114 13.05 -9.00 2.94
C ALA A 114 11.94 -9.46 1.98
N THR A 115 11.71 -8.73 0.88
CA THR A 115 10.73 -9.11 -0.13
C THR A 115 11.11 -10.43 -0.79
N ARG A 116 12.37 -10.61 -1.21
CA ARG A 116 12.83 -11.90 -1.77
C ARG A 116 12.73 -13.04 -0.77
N ALA A 117 13.06 -12.80 0.49
CA ALA A 117 12.94 -13.82 1.54
C ALA A 117 11.49 -14.25 1.80
N ARG A 118 10.53 -13.33 1.63
CA ARG A 118 9.11 -13.60 1.86
C ARG A 118 8.44 -14.30 0.68
N TYR A 119 8.74 -13.89 -0.55
CA TYR A 119 8.02 -14.33 -1.75
C TYR A 119 8.84 -15.24 -2.67
N GLY A 120 10.15 -15.41 -2.42
CA GLY A 120 11.04 -16.06 -3.37
C GLY A 120 11.25 -15.22 -4.65
N PRO A 121 12.12 -15.68 -5.57
CA PRO A 121 12.43 -14.96 -6.80
C PRO A 121 11.29 -14.96 -7.83
N ASP A 122 10.44 -15.99 -7.83
CA ASP A 122 9.42 -16.20 -8.88
C ASP A 122 8.02 -15.68 -8.52
N GLU A 123 7.74 -15.40 -7.23
CA GLU A 123 6.41 -14.98 -6.75
C GLU A 123 6.41 -13.56 -6.16
N LEU A 124 7.36 -12.71 -6.57
CA LEU A 124 7.34 -11.30 -6.19
C LEU A 124 5.96 -10.70 -6.45
N PRO A 125 5.41 -9.90 -5.52
CA PRO A 125 4.10 -9.29 -5.69
C PRO A 125 4.13 -8.41 -6.92
N LYS A 126 3.55 -8.90 -8.02
CA LYS A 126 3.28 -8.05 -9.17
C LYS A 126 2.10 -7.21 -8.75
N LEU A 127 2.30 -5.90 -8.56
CA LEU A 127 1.19 -4.97 -8.75
C LEU A 127 0.57 -5.37 -10.08
N ASP A 128 -0.71 -5.70 -10.10
CA ASP A 128 -1.41 -5.96 -11.35
C ASP A 128 -1.20 -4.75 -12.25
N ALA A 129 -0.28 -4.90 -13.22
CA ALA A 129 0.17 -3.81 -14.07
C ALA A 129 -0.94 -3.30 -14.99
N ALA A 130 -2.06 -4.04 -15.08
CA ALA A 130 -3.27 -3.62 -15.77
C ALA A 130 -4.20 -2.75 -14.91
N SER A 131 -3.94 -2.62 -13.61
CA SER A 131 -4.73 -1.80 -12.69
C SER A 131 -4.15 -0.39 -12.58
N GLU A 132 -4.92 0.61 -13.02
CA GLU A 132 -4.53 2.04 -12.96
C GLU A 132 -4.38 2.53 -11.50
N ILE A 133 -5.00 1.86 -10.55
CA ILE A 133 -5.10 2.30 -9.16
C ILE A 133 -3.78 2.13 -8.38
N PRO A 134 -3.13 0.95 -8.37
CA PRO A 134 -1.81 0.79 -7.76
C PRO A 134 -0.75 1.72 -8.36
N ALA A 135 -0.80 1.97 -9.68
CA ALA A 135 0.10 2.91 -10.36
C ALA A 135 -0.13 4.36 -9.91
N LEU A 136 -1.39 4.79 -9.79
CA LEU A 136 -1.75 6.12 -9.30
C LEU A 136 -1.29 6.34 -7.84
N ILE A 137 -1.48 5.33 -6.99
CA ILE A 137 -0.99 5.35 -5.60
C ILE A 137 0.52 5.54 -5.58
N GLN A 138 1.25 4.68 -6.30
CA GLN A 138 2.71 4.73 -6.30
C GLN A 138 3.22 6.06 -6.85
N GLY A 139 2.58 6.59 -7.91
CA GLY A 139 2.88 7.91 -8.45
C GLY A 139 2.67 9.02 -7.43
N THR A 140 1.58 8.97 -6.66
CA THR A 140 1.26 9.95 -5.60
C THR A 140 2.29 9.89 -4.46
N VAL A 141 2.64 8.69 -3.99
CA VAL A 141 3.68 8.46 -2.96
C VAL A 141 5.04 8.95 -3.46
N ASN A 142 5.42 8.65 -4.69
CA ASN A 142 6.68 9.10 -5.28
C ASN A 142 6.70 10.62 -5.55
N ALA A 143 5.54 11.26 -5.70
CA ALA A 143 5.43 12.71 -5.86
C ALA A 143 5.61 13.44 -4.50
N SER A 144 5.24 12.80 -3.38
CA SER A 144 5.26 13.45 -2.06
C SER A 144 6.67 13.60 -1.46
N SER A 145 7.62 12.74 -1.84
CA SER A 145 9.01 12.82 -1.37
C SER A 145 10.04 12.39 -2.43
N PRO A 146 11.11 13.19 -2.65
CA PRO A 146 12.25 12.78 -3.46
C PRO A 146 12.93 11.50 -2.95
N ALA A 147 12.98 11.32 -1.63
CA ALA A 147 13.58 10.13 -1.01
C ALA A 147 12.73 8.88 -1.22
N TRP A 148 11.40 8.98 -1.09
CA TRP A 148 10.51 7.86 -1.40
C TRP A 148 10.57 7.46 -2.87
N ARG A 149 10.62 8.43 -3.79
CA ARG A 149 10.84 8.16 -5.21
C ARG A 149 12.16 7.42 -5.45
N ARG A 150 13.24 7.85 -4.79
CA ARG A 150 14.54 7.21 -4.91
C ARG A 150 14.52 5.78 -4.35
N LEU A 151 13.86 5.56 -3.21
CA LEU A 151 13.67 4.24 -2.62
C LEU A 151 12.92 3.30 -3.57
N ASP A 152 11.78 3.73 -4.13
CA ASP A 152 10.99 2.92 -5.07
C ASP A 152 11.84 2.51 -6.30
N MET A 153 12.58 3.45 -6.90
CA MET A 153 13.49 3.14 -8.00
C MET A 153 14.56 2.10 -7.63
N LEU A 154 15.17 2.23 -6.45
CA LEU A 154 16.21 1.31 -5.99
C LEU A 154 15.67 -0.08 -5.66
N ILE A 155 14.51 -0.16 -5.01
CA ILE A 155 13.88 -1.44 -4.66
C ILE A 155 13.53 -2.19 -5.95
N ARG A 156 12.93 -1.53 -6.94
CA ARG A 156 12.62 -2.14 -8.24
C ARG A 156 13.87 -2.66 -8.95
N ALA A 157 14.89 -1.81 -9.09
CA ALA A 157 16.14 -2.19 -9.75
C ALA A 157 16.79 -3.40 -9.07
N GLN A 158 16.71 -3.49 -7.75
CA GLN A 158 17.22 -4.64 -7.03
C GLN A 158 16.35 -5.87 -7.24
N LEU A 159 15.03 -5.78 -7.17
CA LEU A 159 14.14 -6.92 -7.36
C LEU A 159 14.15 -7.49 -8.79
N ASP A 160 14.50 -6.66 -9.79
CA ASP A 160 14.70 -7.09 -11.18
C ASP A 160 16.02 -7.86 -11.39
N THR A 161 16.89 -7.94 -10.36
CA THR A 161 18.17 -8.67 -10.36
C THR A 161 18.05 -9.99 -9.60
#